data_AF-A0AA40B0N5-F1
#
_entry.id   AF-A0AA40B0N5-F1
#
_cell.length_a   1.000
_cell.length_b   1.000
_cell.length_c   1.000
_cell.angle_alpha   90.00
_cell.angle_beta   90.00
_cell.angle_gamma   90.00
#
_symmetry.space_group_name_H-M   'P 1'
#
loop_
_entity.id
_entity.type
_entity.pdbx_description
1 polymer ?
#
loop_
_entity_poly.entity_id
_entity_poly.type
_entity_poly.pdbx_seq_one_letter_code
_entity_poly.pdbx_strand_id
1 'polypeptide(L)'
;MAQEEPLPPGQYRVGTLTEVEKFHIHQAVERARVDENLSEEEMNRIIHENPKFQPVDSPHYRLWVRVQQACPSRSKQKIINWCRLAFHNFVARGKWTKEQDDELLELVERHGKCWAKIAGLINRHHTDTRDRYRNDLIVRDTQVWDAWTKEEEECLYEAIQQAMIRIRDNTDNPAIEDVGRLINWHHISEAMGFTRSRLQCLGKWKD
;
A
#
# COMPACT_ATOMS: atom_id res chain seq x y z
N MET A 1 -21.49 -7.96 -25.42
CA MET A 1 -20.83 -7.72 -24.12
C MET A 1 -20.91 -9.02 -23.34
N ALA A 2 -19.79 -9.68 -23.07
CA ALA A 2 -19.80 -10.93 -22.31
C ALA A 2 -20.31 -10.62 -20.90
N GLN A 3 -21.44 -11.22 -20.52
CA GLN A 3 -21.92 -11.21 -19.15
C GLN A 3 -20.98 -12.14 -18.36
N GLU A 4 -20.14 -11.56 -17.51
CA GLU A 4 -19.22 -12.32 -16.66
C GLU A 4 -20.03 -13.16 -15.66
N GLU A 5 -19.68 -14.44 -15.52
CA GLU A 5 -20.35 -15.36 -14.60
C GLU A 5 -20.32 -14.84 -13.15
N PRO A 6 -21.44 -14.96 -12.41
CA PRO A 6 -21.50 -14.56 -11.01
C PRO A 6 -20.59 -15.45 -10.16
N LEU A 7 -19.79 -14.81 -9.31
CA LEU A 7 -18.93 -15.54 -8.36
C LEU A 7 -19.77 -16.32 -7.33
N PRO A 8 -19.24 -17.43 -6.79
CA PRO A 8 -19.86 -18.14 -5.69
C PRO A 8 -20.08 -17.22 -4.46
N PRO A 9 -21.11 -17.49 -3.64
CA PRO A 9 -21.33 -16.73 -2.41
C PRO A 9 -20.09 -16.69 -1.52
N GLY A 10 -19.67 -15.49 -1.10
CA GLY A 10 -18.51 -15.31 -0.23
C GLY A 10 -17.16 -15.28 -0.94
N GLN A 11 -17.10 -15.46 -2.27
CA GLN A 11 -15.89 -15.27 -3.05
C GLN A 11 -15.83 -13.87 -3.68
N TYR A 12 -14.65 -13.26 -3.64
CA TYR A 12 -14.40 -11.93 -4.19
C TYR A 12 -13.30 -11.98 -5.25
N ARG A 13 -13.39 -11.11 -6.26
CA ARG A 13 -12.32 -10.92 -7.23
C ARG A 13 -11.07 -10.39 -6.53
N VAL A 14 -9.95 -11.04 -6.77
CA VAL A 14 -8.62 -10.64 -6.28
C VAL A 14 -7.91 -9.73 -7.28
N GLY A 15 -6.78 -9.14 -6.87
CA GLY A 15 -5.97 -8.28 -7.74
C GLY A 15 -6.35 -6.79 -7.71
N THR A 16 -5.93 -6.07 -8.75
CA THR A 16 -6.15 -4.62 -8.89
C THR A 16 -7.59 -4.33 -9.32
N LEU A 17 -8.15 -3.22 -8.85
CA LEU A 17 -9.46 -2.76 -9.31
C LEU A 17 -9.36 -2.32 -10.78
N THR A 18 -10.33 -2.70 -11.60
CA THR A 18 -10.42 -2.27 -13.00
C THR A 18 -10.84 -0.79 -13.08
N GLU A 19 -10.59 -0.13 -14.20
CA GLU A 19 -11.02 1.27 -14.38
C GLU A 19 -12.55 1.44 -14.27
N VAL A 20 -13.31 0.44 -14.70
CA VAL A 20 -14.78 0.42 -14.56
C VAL A 20 -15.18 0.32 -13.08
N GLU A 21 -14.54 -0.56 -12.31
CA GLU A 21 -14.78 -0.67 -10.86
C GLU A 21 -14.45 0.65 -10.14
N LYS A 22 -13.30 1.26 -10.45
CA LYS A 22 -12.89 2.55 -9.90
C LYS A 22 -13.89 3.65 -10.22
N PHE A 23 -14.37 3.70 -11.46
CA PHE A 23 -15.38 4.66 -11.90
C PHE A 23 -16.70 4.51 -11.12
N HIS A 24 -17.19 3.28 -10.95
CA HIS A 24 -18.42 3.03 -10.16
C HIS A 24 -18.25 3.40 -8.69
N ILE A 25 -17.10 3.07 -8.09
CA ILE A 25 -16.81 3.46 -6.69
C ILE A 25 -16.78 5.00 -6.59
N HIS A 26 -16.12 5.69 -7.52
CA HIS A 26 -16.06 7.15 -7.52
C HIS A 26 -17.46 7.78 -7.65
N GLN A 27 -18.29 7.30 -8.56
CA GLN A 27 -19.68 7.78 -8.65
C GLN A 27 -20.47 7.52 -7.38
N ALA A 28 -20.28 6.37 -6.73
CA ALA A 28 -20.97 6.04 -5.49
C ALA A 28 -20.58 6.97 -4.34
N VAL A 29 -19.28 7.31 -4.24
CA VAL A 29 -18.78 8.30 -3.26
C VAL A 29 -19.36 9.68 -3.56
N GLU A 30 -19.31 10.15 -4.80
CA GLU A 30 -19.85 11.48 -5.16
C GLU A 30 -21.36 11.59 -4.89
N ARG A 31 -22.13 10.54 -5.19
CA ARG A 31 -23.57 10.50 -4.86
C ARG A 31 -23.79 10.56 -3.36
N ALA A 32 -23.05 9.77 -2.58
CA ALA A 32 -23.15 9.83 -1.13
C ALA A 32 -22.80 11.23 -0.59
N ARG A 33 -21.81 11.91 -1.18
CA ARG A 33 -21.42 13.26 -0.79
C ARG A 33 -22.55 14.27 -1.04
N VAL A 34 -23.16 14.21 -2.23
CA VAL A 34 -24.26 15.11 -2.60
C VAL A 34 -25.52 14.83 -1.79
N ASP A 35 -25.88 13.56 -1.59
CA ASP A 35 -27.09 13.16 -0.83
C ASP A 35 -27.04 13.63 0.63
N GLU A 36 -25.84 13.64 1.24
CA GLU A 36 -25.61 14.13 2.61
C GLU A 36 -25.29 15.64 2.66
N ASN A 37 -25.28 16.34 1.52
CA ASN A 37 -24.93 17.76 1.38
C ASN A 37 -23.55 18.12 1.99
N LEU A 38 -22.54 17.29 1.72
CA LEU A 38 -21.19 17.44 2.26
C LEU A 38 -20.24 18.11 1.26
N SER A 39 -19.29 18.86 1.78
CA SER A 39 -18.09 19.25 1.02
C SER A 39 -17.20 18.04 0.71
N GLU A 40 -16.29 18.18 -0.26
CA GLU A 40 -15.29 17.16 -0.55
C GLU A 40 -14.41 16.88 0.68
N GLU A 41 -14.04 17.94 1.41
CA GLU A 41 -13.19 17.82 2.59
C GLU A 41 -13.86 17.01 3.71
N GLU A 42 -15.16 17.23 3.95
CA GLU A 42 -15.94 16.48 4.93
C GLU A 42 -16.14 15.02 4.52
N MET A 43 -16.43 14.77 3.24
CA MET A 43 -16.50 13.40 2.72
C MET A 43 -15.17 12.65 2.89
N ASN A 44 -14.06 13.32 2.57
CA ASN A 44 -12.72 12.76 2.80
C ASN A 44 -12.49 12.46 4.28
N ARG A 45 -12.91 13.31 5.22
CA ARG A 45 -12.81 13.01 6.65
C ARG A 45 -13.61 11.74 7.01
N ILE A 46 -14.85 11.63 6.52
CA ILE A 46 -15.70 10.44 6.73
C ILE A 46 -15.05 9.17 6.19
N ILE A 47 -14.45 9.19 5.00
CA ILE A 47 -13.75 8.02 4.41
C ILE A 47 -12.61 7.51 5.32
N HIS A 48 -11.96 8.42 6.04
CA HIS A 48 -10.83 8.13 6.92
C HIS A 48 -11.21 7.86 8.39
N GLU A 49 -12.49 7.98 8.75
CA GLU A 49 -12.97 7.68 10.09
C GLU A 49 -12.81 6.20 10.48
N ASN A 50 -12.75 5.96 11.80
CA ASN A 50 -12.68 4.61 12.35
C ASN A 50 -14.11 4.00 12.41
N PRO A 51 -14.35 2.84 11.77
CA PRO A 51 -15.68 2.22 11.72
C PRO A 51 -16.19 1.70 13.07
N LYS A 52 -15.35 1.54 14.09
CA LYS A 52 -15.71 0.83 15.34
C LYS A 52 -16.68 1.58 16.26
N PHE A 53 -16.84 2.89 16.12
CA PHE A 53 -17.58 3.73 17.08
C PHE A 53 -18.70 4.54 16.43
N GLN A 54 -19.20 4.09 15.27
CA GLN A 54 -20.14 4.87 14.48
C GLN A 54 -21.60 4.56 14.86
N PRO A 55 -22.46 5.59 14.99
CA PRO A 55 -23.89 5.39 15.14
C PRO A 55 -24.47 4.53 14.01
N VAL A 56 -25.50 3.75 14.36
CA VAL A 56 -26.34 3.07 13.37
C VAL A 56 -26.97 4.14 12.49
N ASP A 57 -26.79 4.01 11.17
CA ASP A 57 -27.23 4.99 10.17
C ASP A 57 -26.50 6.36 10.22
N SER A 58 -25.20 6.34 10.49
CA SER A 58 -24.33 7.50 10.23
C SER A 58 -24.08 7.72 8.73
N PRO A 59 -23.68 8.94 8.29
CA PRO A 59 -23.19 9.18 6.93
C PRO A 59 -22.07 8.21 6.53
N HIS A 60 -21.17 7.89 7.46
CA HIS A 60 -20.15 6.85 7.30
C HIS A 60 -20.75 5.48 6.95
N TYR A 61 -21.77 5.03 7.70
CA TYR A 61 -22.45 3.76 7.43
C TYR A 61 -23.08 3.76 6.02
N ARG A 62 -23.88 4.79 5.69
CA ARG A 62 -24.58 4.90 4.40
C ARG A 62 -23.62 4.97 3.22
N LEU A 63 -22.50 5.68 3.35
CA LEU A 63 -21.42 5.71 2.37
C LEU A 63 -20.93 4.30 2.03
N TRP A 64 -20.53 3.52 3.03
CA TRP A 64 -19.94 2.21 2.78
C TRP A 64 -20.96 1.18 2.28
N VAL A 65 -22.24 1.29 2.67
CA VAL A 65 -23.31 0.47 2.07
C VAL A 65 -23.41 0.77 0.57
N ARG A 66 -23.51 2.04 0.19
CA ARG A 66 -23.64 2.46 -1.22
C ARG A 66 -22.42 2.05 -2.05
N VAL A 67 -21.22 2.29 -1.54
CA VAL A 67 -19.97 1.95 -2.21
C VAL A 67 -19.81 0.44 -2.40
N GLN A 68 -20.20 -0.36 -1.40
CA GLN A 68 -20.18 -1.82 -1.52
C GLN A 68 -21.20 -2.34 -2.56
N GLN A 69 -22.39 -1.73 -2.63
CA GLN A 69 -23.39 -2.07 -3.64
C GLN A 69 -22.94 -1.72 -5.07
N ALA A 70 -22.12 -0.69 -5.25
CA ALA A 70 -21.55 -0.32 -6.54
C ALA A 70 -20.45 -1.29 -7.03
N CYS A 71 -19.85 -2.07 -6.12
CA CYS A 71 -18.79 -3.03 -6.45
C CYS A 71 -18.93 -4.33 -5.62
N PRO A 72 -20.01 -5.11 -5.82
CA PRO A 72 -20.33 -6.27 -4.97
C PRO A 72 -19.37 -7.44 -5.17
N SER A 73 -18.67 -7.49 -6.31
CA SER A 73 -17.69 -8.53 -6.65
C SER A 73 -16.35 -8.36 -5.91
N ARG A 74 -16.15 -7.26 -5.16
CA ARG A 74 -14.91 -6.96 -4.44
C ARG A 74 -15.13 -6.97 -2.93
N SER A 75 -14.11 -7.40 -2.19
CA SER A 75 -14.18 -7.40 -0.74
C SER A 75 -14.27 -5.97 -0.20
N LYS A 76 -15.08 -5.78 0.86
CA LYS A 76 -15.26 -4.46 1.50
C LYS A 76 -13.92 -3.80 1.87
N GLN A 77 -12.98 -4.57 2.41
CA GLN A 77 -11.66 -4.06 2.79
C GLN A 77 -10.85 -3.53 1.61
N LYS A 78 -10.91 -4.21 0.44
CA LYS A 78 -10.22 -3.76 -0.77
C LYS A 78 -10.75 -2.42 -1.24
N ILE A 79 -12.07 -2.24 -1.21
CA ILE A 79 -12.74 -1.00 -1.60
C ILE A 79 -12.38 0.12 -0.62
N ILE A 80 -12.46 -0.13 0.70
CA ILE A 80 -12.07 0.86 1.73
C ILE A 80 -10.63 1.33 1.53
N ASN A 81 -9.69 0.39 1.35
CA ASN A 81 -8.28 0.72 1.16
C ASN A 81 -8.07 1.57 -0.09
N TRP A 82 -8.76 1.25 -1.18
CA TRP A 82 -8.68 2.04 -2.41
C TRP A 82 -9.28 3.44 -2.23
N CYS A 83 -10.46 3.56 -1.62
CA CYS A 83 -11.10 4.84 -1.34
C CYS A 83 -10.19 5.75 -0.50
N ARG A 84 -9.56 5.23 0.55
CA ARG A 84 -8.65 6.02 1.40
C ARG A 84 -7.40 6.51 0.66
N LEU A 85 -6.95 5.78 -0.37
CA LEU A 85 -5.86 6.21 -1.24
C LEU A 85 -6.32 7.26 -2.28
N ALA A 86 -7.54 7.12 -2.80
CA ALA A 86 -8.06 8.02 -3.82
C ALA A 86 -8.52 9.37 -3.23
N PHE A 87 -9.24 9.31 -2.11
CA PHE A 87 -9.98 10.41 -1.49
C PHE A 87 -9.31 10.78 -0.15
N HIS A 88 -8.62 11.93 -0.11
CA HIS A 88 -7.95 12.44 1.08
C HIS A 88 -7.66 13.94 0.95
N ASN A 89 -7.51 14.61 2.11
CA ASN A 89 -7.30 16.06 2.19
C ASN A 89 -5.83 16.50 2.08
N PHE A 90 -4.88 15.58 1.93
CA PHE A 90 -3.49 15.94 1.72
C PHE A 90 -3.29 16.68 0.39
N VAL A 91 -2.68 17.86 0.47
CA VAL A 91 -2.45 18.74 -0.69
C VAL A 91 -1.26 18.26 -1.51
N ALA A 92 -0.21 17.74 -0.87
CA ALA A 92 0.98 17.29 -1.56
C ALA A 92 0.69 16.01 -2.35
N ARG A 93 0.62 16.12 -3.68
CA ARG A 93 0.59 15.00 -4.63
C ARG A 93 1.66 15.21 -5.69
N GLY A 94 2.14 14.13 -6.32
CA GLY A 94 3.08 14.19 -7.45
C GLY A 94 4.53 13.82 -7.08
N LYS A 95 5.50 14.38 -7.80
CA LYS A 95 6.92 14.02 -7.66
C LYS A 95 7.49 14.55 -6.34
N TRP A 96 8.37 13.78 -5.72
CA TRP A 96 9.17 14.23 -4.59
C TRP A 96 10.30 15.12 -5.08
N THR A 97 10.51 16.24 -4.38
CA THR A 97 11.67 17.11 -4.55
C THR A 97 12.79 16.68 -3.59
N LYS A 98 14.01 17.15 -3.84
CA LYS A 98 15.15 16.82 -2.98
C LYS A 98 14.94 17.38 -1.56
N GLU A 99 14.39 18.58 -1.47
CA GLU A 99 14.10 19.26 -0.21
C GLU A 99 13.07 18.47 0.62
N GLN A 100 12.05 17.92 -0.04
CA GLN A 100 11.06 17.04 0.61
C GLN A 100 11.66 15.70 1.04
N ASP A 101 12.61 15.17 0.27
CA ASP A 101 13.31 13.93 0.64
C ASP A 101 14.20 14.15 1.87
N ASP A 102 14.92 15.26 1.92
CA ASP A 102 15.75 15.65 3.06
C ASP A 102 14.89 15.92 4.30
N GLU A 103 13.79 16.65 4.17
CA GLU A 103 12.81 16.85 5.25
C GLU A 103 12.24 15.52 5.76
N LEU A 104 11.91 14.59 4.85
CA LEU A 104 11.40 13.27 5.23
C LEU A 104 12.45 12.47 6.02
N LEU A 105 13.72 12.49 5.59
CA LEU A 105 14.79 11.82 6.32
C LEU A 105 14.96 12.38 7.73
N GLU A 106 14.99 13.71 7.88
CA GLU A 106 15.09 14.37 9.20
C GLU A 106 13.92 13.99 10.12
N LEU A 107 12.70 13.96 9.58
CA LEU A 107 11.52 13.59 10.36
C LEU A 107 11.51 12.12 10.77
N VAL A 108 12.02 11.22 9.91
CA VAL A 108 12.19 9.80 10.24
C VAL A 108 13.27 9.61 11.31
N GLU A 109 14.37 10.36 11.25
CA GLU A 109 15.40 10.34 12.30
C GLU A 109 14.84 10.82 13.63
N ARG A 110 14.07 11.93 13.63
CA ARG A 110 13.50 12.54 14.83
C ARG A 110 12.36 11.76 15.46
N HIS A 111 11.51 11.12 14.66
CA HIS A 111 10.27 10.49 15.12
C HIS A 111 10.22 8.98 14.93
N GLY A 112 11.24 8.38 14.31
CA GLY A 112 11.20 7.00 13.87
C GLY A 112 10.22 6.77 12.71
N LYS A 113 9.88 5.51 12.45
CA LYS A 113 8.99 5.08 11.36
C LYS A 113 7.49 5.34 11.66
N CYS A 114 7.16 6.49 12.24
CA CYS A 114 5.80 6.91 12.61
C CYS A 114 5.08 7.58 11.42
N TRP A 115 4.79 6.82 10.36
CA TRP A 115 4.34 7.35 9.07
C TRP A 115 3.11 8.25 9.13
N ALA A 116 2.08 7.92 9.92
CA ALA A 116 0.88 8.75 10.03
C ALA A 116 1.17 10.14 10.63
N LYS A 117 2.09 10.21 11.59
CA LYS A 117 2.53 11.47 12.20
C LYS A 117 3.33 12.30 11.21
N ILE A 118 4.34 11.69 10.57
CA ILE A 118 5.21 12.36 9.59
C ILE A 118 4.38 12.88 8.41
N ALA A 119 3.49 12.05 7.88
CA ALA A 119 2.52 12.38 6.83
C ALA A 119 1.71 13.65 7.14
N GLY A 120 1.23 13.77 8.39
CA GLY A 120 0.52 14.95 8.86
C GLY A 120 1.39 16.21 8.88
N LEU A 121 2.68 16.08 9.21
CA LEU A 121 3.62 17.21 9.25
C LEU A 121 3.94 17.74 7.85
N ILE A 122 4.16 16.86 6.87
CA ILE A 122 4.50 17.23 5.48
C ILE A 122 3.29 17.30 4.55
N ASN A 123 2.08 17.27 5.13
CA ASN A 123 0.80 17.33 4.43
C ASN A 123 0.71 16.37 3.21
N ARG A 124 1.08 15.10 3.43
CA ARG A 124 1.14 14.06 2.41
C ARG A 124 0.57 12.74 2.92
N HIS A 125 0.11 11.86 2.03
CA HIS A 125 -0.45 10.58 2.45
C HIS A 125 0.61 9.65 3.09
N HIS A 126 0.24 8.94 4.17
CA HIS A 126 1.19 8.12 4.94
C HIS A 126 1.77 6.94 4.15
N THR A 127 1.00 6.36 3.24
CA THR A 127 1.49 5.30 2.35
C THR A 127 2.58 5.83 1.43
N ASP A 128 2.40 7.02 0.85
CA ASP A 128 3.36 7.63 -0.06
C ASP A 128 4.67 7.95 0.66
N THR A 129 4.54 8.48 1.88
CA THR A 129 5.66 8.81 2.77
C THR A 129 6.49 7.56 3.10
N ARG A 130 5.83 6.49 3.56
CA ARG A 130 6.48 5.21 3.83
C ARG A 130 7.14 4.63 2.58
N ASP A 131 6.44 4.68 1.46
CA ASP A 131 6.87 4.05 0.21
C ASP A 131 8.06 4.78 -0.39
N ARG A 132 8.08 6.12 -0.36
CA ARG A 132 9.24 6.93 -0.72
C ARG A 132 10.46 6.53 0.10
N TYR A 133 10.32 6.48 1.41
CA TYR A 133 11.42 6.15 2.30
C TYR A 133 12.01 4.76 2.01
N ARG A 134 11.17 3.73 1.97
CA ARG A 134 11.62 2.33 1.87
C ARG A 134 12.09 1.91 0.48
N ASN A 135 11.73 2.66 -0.57
CA ASN A 135 12.08 2.33 -1.95
C ASN A 135 13.27 3.14 -2.45
N ASP A 136 13.30 4.43 -2.11
CA ASP A 136 14.21 5.39 -2.73
C ASP A 136 15.21 5.95 -1.70
N LEU A 137 14.73 6.40 -0.53
CA LEU A 137 15.58 7.17 0.38
C LEU A 137 16.59 6.32 1.14
N ILE A 138 16.21 5.11 1.56
CA ILE A 138 17.11 4.25 2.32
C ILE A 138 18.31 3.76 1.50
N VAL A 139 18.18 3.74 0.17
CA VAL A 139 19.25 3.35 -0.75
C VAL A 139 19.86 4.56 -1.46
N ARG A 140 19.38 5.78 -1.21
CA ARG A 140 19.69 6.98 -2.03
C ARG A 140 21.17 7.17 -2.29
N ASP A 141 21.99 6.95 -1.27
CA ASP A 141 23.42 7.24 -1.32
C ASP A 141 24.29 6.00 -1.65
N THR A 142 23.68 4.81 -1.70
CA THR A 142 24.36 3.51 -1.89
C THR A 142 23.89 2.74 -3.13
N GLN A 143 22.80 3.17 -3.77
CA GLN A 143 22.14 2.41 -4.82
C GLN A 143 22.99 2.29 -6.09
N VAL A 144 23.23 1.05 -6.51
CA VAL A 144 23.90 0.69 -7.75
C VAL A 144 22.87 0.40 -8.83
N TRP A 145 23.07 1.01 -10.00
CA TRP A 145 22.21 0.85 -11.18
C TRP A 145 22.85 0.00 -12.28
N ASP A 146 24.15 -0.26 -12.18
CA ASP A 146 24.89 -1.09 -13.12
C ASP A 146 24.42 -2.55 -13.12
N ALA A 147 24.92 -3.33 -14.09
CA ALA A 147 24.67 -4.76 -14.15
C ALA A 147 25.05 -5.46 -12.84
N TRP A 148 24.32 -6.53 -12.51
CA TRP A 148 24.61 -7.33 -11.32
C TRP A 148 25.96 -8.01 -11.47
N THR A 149 26.83 -7.87 -10.47
CA THR A 149 28.05 -8.67 -10.40
C THR A 149 27.76 -10.05 -9.82
N LYS A 150 28.68 -10.99 -10.01
CA LYS A 150 28.53 -12.34 -9.46
C LYS A 150 28.48 -12.31 -7.93
N GLU A 151 29.29 -11.46 -7.32
CA GLU A 151 29.36 -11.28 -5.88
C GLU A 151 28.05 -10.71 -5.32
N GLU A 152 27.42 -9.76 -6.01
CA GLU A 152 26.10 -9.24 -5.64
C GLU A 152 25.01 -10.31 -5.77
N GLU A 153 25.06 -11.13 -6.82
CA GLU A 153 24.12 -12.23 -7.02
C GLU A 153 24.25 -13.29 -5.92
N GLU A 154 25.48 -13.71 -5.62
CA GLU A 154 25.78 -14.65 -4.53
C GLU A 154 25.25 -14.12 -3.18
N CYS A 155 25.54 -12.84 -2.87
CA CYS A 155 25.03 -12.19 -1.67
C CYS A 155 23.50 -12.16 -1.61
N LEU A 156 22.82 -11.85 -2.73
CA LEU A 156 21.37 -11.88 -2.84
C LEU A 156 20.82 -13.29 -2.54
N TYR A 157 21.39 -14.33 -3.16
CA TYR A 157 20.94 -15.71 -2.96
C TYR A 157 21.13 -16.15 -1.51
N GLU A 158 22.29 -15.86 -0.91
CA GLU A 158 22.55 -16.17 0.50
C GLU A 158 21.55 -15.48 1.43
N ALA A 159 21.28 -14.19 1.22
CA ALA A 159 20.30 -13.45 2.00
C ALA A 159 18.88 -14.03 1.89
N ILE A 160 18.49 -14.44 0.67
CA ILE A 160 17.19 -15.10 0.42
C ILE A 160 17.12 -16.45 1.13
N GLN A 161 18.15 -17.30 1.03
CA GLN A 161 18.17 -18.60 1.69
C GLN A 161 18.06 -18.46 3.21
N GLN A 162 18.83 -17.55 3.80
CA GLN A 162 18.75 -17.27 5.24
C GLN A 162 17.34 -16.78 5.65
N ALA A 163 16.72 -15.91 4.84
CA ALA A 163 15.37 -15.44 5.10
C ALA A 163 14.34 -16.58 5.02
N MET A 164 14.46 -17.47 4.02
CA MET A 164 13.57 -18.64 3.88
C MET A 164 13.69 -19.59 5.06
N ILE A 165 14.91 -19.88 5.54
CA ILE A 165 15.15 -20.72 6.72
C ILE A 165 14.47 -20.10 7.94
N ARG A 166 14.71 -18.80 8.21
CA ARG A 166 14.09 -18.10 9.34
C ARG A 166 12.56 -18.09 9.28
N ILE A 167 11.97 -18.02 8.10
CA ILE A 167 10.50 -18.07 7.93
C ILE A 167 9.98 -19.47 8.27
N ARG A 168 10.67 -20.53 7.81
CA ARG A 168 10.31 -21.92 8.12
C ARG A 168 10.41 -22.21 9.61
N ASP A 169 11.50 -21.80 10.26
CA ASP A 169 11.71 -22.05 11.69
C ASP A 169 10.67 -21.34 12.56
N ASN A 170 10.19 -20.18 12.14
CA ASN A 170 9.17 -19.41 12.84
C ASN A 170 7.73 -19.81 12.47
N THR A 171 7.53 -20.75 11.54
CA THR A 171 6.19 -21.14 11.09
C THR A 171 5.94 -22.62 11.35
N ASP A 172 5.04 -22.91 12.29
CA ASP A 172 4.57 -24.28 12.58
C ASP A 172 3.64 -24.87 11.50
N ASN A 173 3.44 -24.16 10.38
CA ASN A 173 2.55 -24.60 9.30
C ASN A 173 3.35 -25.22 8.13
N PRO A 174 3.43 -26.56 8.03
CA PRO A 174 4.14 -27.24 6.96
C PRO A 174 3.48 -27.09 5.58
N ALA A 175 2.29 -26.51 5.48
CA ALA A 175 1.55 -26.32 4.23
C ALA A 175 1.88 -25.01 3.48
N ILE A 176 2.92 -24.27 3.88
CA ILE A 176 3.37 -23.10 3.10
C ILE A 176 4.14 -23.59 1.88
N GLU A 177 3.40 -23.80 0.78
CA GLU A 177 3.96 -24.27 -0.50
C GLU A 177 4.97 -23.27 -1.11
N ASP A 178 4.80 -21.97 -0.87
CA ASP A 178 5.63 -20.91 -1.45
C ASP A 178 6.10 -19.92 -0.38
N VAL A 179 7.19 -20.29 0.30
CA VAL A 179 7.88 -19.44 1.28
C VAL A 179 8.41 -18.16 0.63
N GLY A 180 8.67 -18.18 -0.69
CA GLY A 180 9.15 -17.03 -1.45
C GLY A 180 8.20 -15.83 -1.39
N ARG A 181 6.89 -16.07 -1.27
CA ARG A 181 5.88 -15.00 -1.13
C ARG A 181 5.95 -14.25 0.20
N LEU A 182 6.54 -14.86 1.22
CA LEU A 182 6.65 -14.27 2.55
C LEU A 182 7.95 -13.48 2.74
N ILE A 183 8.84 -13.48 1.75
CA ILE A 183 10.11 -12.78 1.81
C ILE A 183 9.87 -11.27 1.95
N ASN A 184 10.43 -10.69 3.00
CA ASN A 184 10.50 -9.25 3.15
C ASN A 184 11.73 -8.71 2.40
N TRP A 185 11.51 -8.24 1.18
CA TRP A 185 12.54 -7.68 0.31
C TRP A 185 13.28 -6.46 0.88
N HIS A 186 12.70 -5.77 1.85
CA HIS A 186 13.42 -4.71 2.57
C HIS A 186 14.59 -5.28 3.38
N HIS A 187 14.37 -6.39 4.10
CA HIS A 187 15.44 -7.05 4.87
C HIS A 187 16.49 -7.70 3.96
N ILE A 188 16.09 -8.15 2.76
CA ILE A 188 17.04 -8.66 1.76
C ILE A 188 17.97 -7.52 1.30
N SER A 189 17.39 -6.38 0.92
CA SER A 189 18.13 -5.17 0.56
C SER A 189 19.04 -4.69 1.70
N GLU A 190 18.57 -4.73 2.95
CA GLU A 190 19.36 -4.41 4.14
C GLU A 190 20.54 -5.37 4.35
N ALA A 191 20.34 -6.68 4.19
CA ALA A 191 21.39 -7.69 4.29
C ALA A 191 22.48 -7.52 3.22
N MET A 192 22.10 -6.97 2.06
CA MET A 192 23.04 -6.59 0.99
C MET A 192 23.69 -5.20 1.22
N GLY A 193 23.44 -4.56 2.36
CA GLY A 193 23.99 -3.23 2.68
C GLY A 193 23.32 -2.09 1.91
N PHE A 194 22.05 -2.25 1.50
CA PHE A 194 21.28 -1.25 0.76
C PHE A 194 21.90 -0.83 -0.59
N THR A 195 22.77 -1.65 -1.17
CA THR A 195 23.38 -1.43 -2.50
C THR A 195 22.39 -1.61 -3.64
N ARG A 196 21.39 -2.47 -3.46
CA ARG A 196 20.26 -2.66 -4.37
C ARG A 196 18.97 -2.41 -3.61
N SER A 197 18.02 -1.70 -4.22
CA SER A 197 16.70 -1.49 -3.61
C SER A 197 15.92 -2.79 -3.52
N ARG A 198 14.97 -2.86 -2.57
CA ARG A 198 14.06 -4.00 -2.45
C ARG A 198 13.34 -4.36 -3.75
N LEU A 199 13.11 -3.39 -4.63
CA LEU A 199 12.45 -3.60 -5.92
C LEU A 199 13.42 -4.18 -6.96
N GLN A 200 14.70 -3.77 -6.93
CA GLN A 200 15.75 -4.39 -7.74
C GLN A 200 15.98 -5.84 -7.32
N CYS A 201 16.09 -6.13 -6.03
CA CYS A 201 16.22 -7.51 -5.52
C CYS A 201 15.03 -8.38 -5.94
N LEU A 202 13.80 -7.86 -5.79
CA LEU A 202 12.58 -8.57 -6.23
C LEU A 202 12.55 -8.79 -7.75
N GLY A 203 12.97 -7.81 -8.53
CA GLY A 203 13.07 -7.92 -9.99
C GLY A 203 14.03 -9.04 -10.36
N LYS A 204 15.26 -8.98 -9.83
CA LYS A 204 16.31 -9.97 -10.08
C LYS A 204 15.93 -11.40 -9.70
N TRP A 205 15.14 -11.58 -8.64
CA TRP A 205 14.64 -12.90 -8.25
C TRP A 205 13.54 -13.46 -9.18
N LYS A 206 12.81 -12.57 -9.87
CA LYS A 206 11.74 -12.96 -10.79
C LYS A 206 12.23 -13.19 -12.22
N ASP A 207 13.38 -12.63 -12.56
CA ASP A 207 14.07 -12.82 -13.84
C ASP A 207 14.61 -14.26 -13.95
#